data_AF-A0A2K1EDD5-F1
#
_entry.id   AF-A0A2K1EDD5-F1
#
_cell.length_a   1.000
_cell.length_b   1.000
_cell.length_c   1.000
_cell.angle_alpha   90.00
_cell.angle_beta   90.00
_cell.angle_gamma   90.00
#
_symmetry.space_group_name_H-M   'P 1'
#
loop_
_entity.id
_entity.type
_entity.pdbx_description
1 polymer ?
#
loop_
_entity_poly.entity_id
_entity_poly.type
_entity_poly.pdbx_seq_one_letter_code
_entity_poly.pdbx_strand_id
1 'polypeptide(L)'
;MMVKKYGLLVIILFFVILADSIYLTDALTRFTVNSMLQYTFVLLYFFLLFSIIFCFTVIKIKKETSRSSYRKKLLFSVISAAILLVLGNSMLVNHLYKPSTLEIVASGEKNVESKSTEVWVTDIFINGDKANFDYLPWSGGWQVKDKALLSSAKVPQSLKIKLPASKDIRVKFLKHEWSGIVVIKDGGKEKSLDLYSSKASSYEYKVNGSENHPSDIRRISDLFMAFILLLSISFLVSIYIKK
;
A
#
# COMPACT_ATOMS: atom_id res chain seq x y z
N MET A 1 33.89 -13.10 -32.80
CA MET A 1 32.59 -13.74 -32.44
C MET A 1 32.27 -13.74 -30.93
N MET A 2 33.25 -13.64 -30.03
CA MET A 2 33.01 -13.54 -28.57
C MET A 2 32.41 -12.22 -28.09
N VAL A 3 32.79 -11.08 -28.68
CA VAL A 3 32.32 -9.74 -28.25
C VAL A 3 30.80 -9.57 -28.43
N LYS A 4 30.22 -10.09 -29.51
CA LYS A 4 28.76 -10.03 -29.76
C LYS A 4 27.92 -10.80 -28.72
N LYS A 5 28.43 -11.92 -28.20
CA LYS A 5 27.67 -12.79 -27.28
C LYS A 5 27.57 -12.22 -25.87
N TYR A 6 28.58 -11.48 -25.41
CA TYR A 6 28.55 -10.82 -24.11
C TYR A 6 27.86 -9.45 -24.16
N GLY A 7 27.91 -8.75 -25.30
CA GLY A 7 27.18 -7.49 -25.48
C GLY A 7 25.67 -7.63 -25.25
N LEU A 8 25.04 -8.65 -25.87
CA LEU A 8 23.60 -8.89 -25.69
C LEU A 8 23.23 -9.22 -24.24
N LEU A 9 24.06 -10.02 -23.55
CA LEU A 9 23.83 -10.38 -22.15
C LEU A 9 23.88 -9.15 -21.25
N VAL A 10 24.87 -8.28 -21.45
CA VAL A 10 25.01 -7.03 -20.66
C VAL A 10 23.81 -6.12 -20.87
N ILE A 11 23.33 -6.00 -22.12
CA ILE A 11 22.13 -5.21 -22.44
C ILE A 11 20.90 -5.77 -21.71
N ILE A 12 20.67 -7.10 -21.76
CA ILE A 12 19.55 -7.74 -21.05
C ILE A 12 19.64 -7.48 -19.55
N LEU A 13 20.82 -7.66 -18.95
CA LEU A 13 21.04 -7.43 -17.52
C LEU A 13 20.79 -5.97 -17.13
N PHE A 14 21.21 -5.02 -17.95
CA PHE A 14 20.93 -3.60 -17.72
C PHE A 14 19.43 -3.32 -17.64
N PHE A 15 18.63 -3.88 -18.55
CA PHE A 15 17.17 -3.71 -18.51
C PHE A 15 16.52 -4.42 -17.32
N VAL A 16 17.01 -5.59 -16.90
CA VAL A 16 16.52 -6.26 -15.68
C VAL A 16 16.81 -5.42 -14.44
N ILE A 17 18.05 -4.93 -14.30
CA ILE A 17 18.45 -4.05 -13.19
C ILE A 17 17.57 -2.80 -13.16
N LEU A 18 17.37 -2.16 -14.32
CA LEU A 18 16.54 -0.98 -14.43
C LEU A 18 15.08 -1.27 -14.05
N ALA A 19 14.53 -2.39 -14.53
CA ALA A 19 13.17 -2.80 -14.21
C ALA A 19 12.97 -3.07 -12.72
N ASP A 20 13.84 -3.87 -12.11
CA ASP A 20 13.80 -4.20 -10.67
C ASP A 20 13.92 -2.93 -9.80
N SER A 21 14.79 -2.00 -10.21
CA SER A 21 14.99 -0.74 -9.51
C SER A 21 13.76 0.16 -9.58
N ILE A 22 13.15 0.31 -10.76
CA ILE A 22 11.92 1.08 -10.93
C ILE A 22 10.79 0.48 -10.10
N TYR A 23 10.59 -0.85 -10.19
CA TYR A 23 9.51 -1.52 -9.47
C TYR A 23 9.60 -1.37 -7.95
N LEU A 24 10.80 -1.57 -7.37
CA LEU A 24 11.00 -1.43 -5.93
C LEU A 24 10.93 0.03 -5.47
N THR A 25 11.38 0.98 -6.30
CA THR A 25 11.23 2.41 -6.00
C THR A 25 9.75 2.80 -5.96
N ASP A 26 8.95 2.37 -6.94
CA ASP A 26 7.51 2.60 -6.95
C ASP A 26 6.81 1.91 -5.77
N ALA A 27 7.28 0.71 -5.38
CA ALA A 27 6.75 0.00 -4.21
C ALA A 27 7.02 0.79 -2.91
N LEU A 28 8.23 1.32 -2.73
CA LEU A 28 8.61 2.12 -1.55
C LEU A 28 7.99 3.52 -1.53
N THR A 29 7.72 4.09 -2.70
CA THR A 29 7.17 5.45 -2.82
C THR A 29 5.81 5.57 -2.14
N ARG A 30 5.06 4.47 -2.01
CA ARG A 30 3.81 4.41 -1.25
C ARG A 30 3.93 4.79 0.23
N PHE A 31 5.09 4.52 0.83
CA PHE A 31 5.24 4.55 2.28
C PHE A 31 6.09 5.72 2.77
N THR A 32 7.10 6.12 1.99
CA THR A 32 8.20 6.95 2.53
C THR A 32 8.64 8.11 1.65
N VAL A 33 8.37 8.09 0.34
CA VAL A 33 8.94 9.06 -0.60
C VAL A 33 7.91 10.15 -0.89
N ASN A 34 8.23 11.37 -0.47
CA ASN A 34 7.36 12.53 -0.64
C ASN A 34 7.89 13.55 -1.67
N SER A 35 9.10 13.35 -2.20
CA SER A 35 9.73 14.26 -3.15
C SER A 35 10.42 13.56 -4.32
N MET A 36 10.55 14.27 -5.44
CA MET A 36 11.25 13.78 -6.62
C MET A 36 12.72 13.47 -6.33
N LEU A 37 13.36 14.26 -5.46
CA LEU A 37 14.76 14.05 -5.08
C LEU A 37 14.93 12.75 -4.26
N GLN A 38 14.02 12.48 -3.33
CA GLN A 38 13.99 11.21 -2.60
C GLN A 38 13.74 10.03 -3.56
N TYR A 39 12.84 10.19 -4.53
CA TYR A 39 12.59 9.16 -5.55
C TYR A 39 13.86 8.83 -6.34
N THR A 40 14.55 9.85 -6.87
CA THR A 40 15.79 9.67 -7.62
C THR A 40 16.87 9.01 -6.76
N PHE A 41 16.99 9.40 -5.48
CA PHE A 41 17.95 8.79 -4.57
C PHE A 41 17.69 7.30 -4.35
N VAL A 42 16.44 6.92 -4.07
CA VAL A 42 16.03 5.52 -3.86
C VAL A 42 16.22 4.70 -5.14
N LEU A 43 15.89 5.26 -6.30
CA LEU A 43 16.11 4.61 -7.60
C LEU A 43 17.59 4.31 -7.85
N LEU A 44 18.46 5.30 -7.63
CA LEU A 44 19.92 5.13 -7.78
C LEU A 44 20.49 4.12 -6.79
N TYR A 45 19.97 4.11 -5.56
CA TYR A 45 20.35 3.12 -4.55
C TYR A 45 20.06 1.68 -5.02
N PHE A 46 18.84 1.39 -5.47
CA PHE A 46 18.49 0.06 -5.97
C PHE A 46 19.28 -0.30 -7.24
N PHE A 47 19.47 0.66 -8.14
CA PHE A 47 20.24 0.44 -9.37
C PHE A 47 21.68 0.02 -9.05
N LEU A 48 22.33 0.71 -8.11
CA LEU A 48 23.68 0.39 -7.67
C LEU A 48 23.75 -0.97 -6.95
N LEU A 49 22.80 -1.24 -6.05
CA LEU A 49 22.72 -2.52 -5.32
C LEU A 49 22.60 -3.71 -6.29
N PHE A 50 21.65 -3.66 -7.23
CA PHE A 50 21.47 -4.72 -8.22
C PHE A 50 22.66 -4.83 -9.16
N SER A 51 23.26 -3.71 -9.57
CA SER A 51 24.48 -3.73 -10.40
C SER A 51 25.62 -4.51 -9.73
N ILE A 52 25.83 -4.33 -8.42
CA ILE A 52 26.83 -5.06 -7.64
C ILE A 52 26.48 -6.57 -7.59
N ILE A 53 25.24 -6.91 -7.24
CA ILE A 53 24.78 -8.31 -7.13
C ILE A 53 24.93 -9.05 -8.47
N PHE A 54 24.50 -8.44 -9.57
CA PHE A 54 24.60 -9.03 -10.89
C PHE A 54 26.04 -9.13 -11.39
N CYS A 55 26.93 -8.19 -11.03
CA CYS A 55 28.35 -8.30 -11.33
C CYS A 55 28.96 -9.56 -10.70
N PHE A 56 28.73 -9.79 -9.39
CA PHE A 56 29.18 -11.01 -8.71
C PHE A 56 28.58 -12.27 -9.31
N THR A 57 27.30 -12.22 -9.69
CA THR A 57 26.59 -13.34 -10.33
C THR A 57 27.22 -13.69 -11.68
N VAL A 58 27.54 -12.70 -12.53
CA VAL A 58 28.22 -12.94 -13.82
C VAL A 58 29.61 -13.54 -13.61
N ILE A 59 30.38 -13.06 -12.63
CA ILE A 59 31.70 -13.61 -12.30
C ILE A 59 31.58 -15.08 -11.90
N LYS A 60 30.58 -15.41 -11.06
CA LYS A 60 30.32 -16.79 -10.63
C LYS A 60 29.90 -17.67 -11.80
N ILE A 61 29.00 -17.18 -12.66
CA ILE A 61 28.54 -17.91 -13.85
C ILE A 61 29.71 -18.24 -14.78
N LYS A 62 30.67 -17.31 -14.95
CA LYS A 62 31.86 -17.54 -15.78
C LYS A 62 32.79 -18.62 -15.22
N LYS A 63 32.79 -18.85 -13.90
CA LYS A 63 33.62 -19.87 -13.25
C LYS A 63 33.03 -21.28 -13.36
N GLU A 64 31.70 -21.42 -13.32
CA GLU A 64 31.03 -22.73 -13.44
C GLU A 64 30.83 -23.11 -14.93
N THR A 65 31.45 -24.21 -15.35
CA THR A 65 31.66 -24.58 -16.76
C THR A 65 30.43 -25.17 -17.46
N SER A 66 29.41 -25.64 -16.72
CA SER A 66 28.30 -26.41 -17.31
C SER A 66 27.09 -25.56 -17.73
N ARG A 67 26.97 -25.33 -19.04
CA ARG A 67 25.84 -24.60 -19.67
C ARG A 67 24.48 -25.27 -19.43
N SER A 68 24.44 -26.59 -19.24
CA SER A 68 23.21 -27.36 -18.97
C SER A 68 22.63 -27.05 -17.57
N SER A 69 23.49 -26.77 -16.59
CA SER A 69 23.09 -26.44 -15.22
C SER A 69 22.26 -25.14 -15.18
N TYR A 70 22.69 -24.10 -15.89
CA TYR A 70 22.01 -22.79 -15.89
C TYR A 70 20.65 -22.82 -16.56
N ARG A 71 20.47 -23.62 -17.62
CA ARG A 71 19.16 -23.75 -18.28
C ARG A 71 18.12 -24.32 -17.34
N LYS A 72 18.48 -25.34 -16.55
CA LYS A 72 17.60 -25.93 -15.53
C LYS A 72 17.29 -24.93 -14.41
N LYS A 73 18.30 -24.19 -13.94
CA LYS A 73 18.13 -23.12 -12.93
C LYS A 73 17.21 -22.00 -13.43
N LEU A 74 17.38 -21.55 -14.68
CA LEU A 74 16.52 -20.55 -15.30
C LEU A 74 15.07 -21.05 -15.44
N LEU A 75 14.87 -22.28 -15.93
CA LEU A 75 13.54 -22.87 -16.06
C LEU A 75 12.83 -22.94 -14.70
N PHE A 76 13.53 -23.42 -13.67
CA PHE A 76 13.01 -23.43 -12.29
C PHE A 76 12.62 -22.02 -11.83
N SER A 77 13.44 -21.02 -12.12
CA SER A 77 13.20 -19.63 -11.72
C SER A 77 11.96 -19.04 -12.40
N VAL A 78 11.74 -19.34 -13.68
CA VAL A 78 10.54 -18.93 -14.42
C VAL A 78 9.27 -19.55 -13.81
N ILE A 79 9.30 -20.85 -13.51
CA ILE A 79 8.16 -21.54 -12.91
C ILE A 79 7.87 -20.98 -11.51
N SER A 80 8.90 -20.80 -10.69
CA SER A 80 8.79 -20.22 -9.35
C SER A 80 8.23 -18.80 -9.39
N ALA A 81 8.73 -17.94 -10.30
CA ALA A 81 8.25 -16.57 -10.46
C ALA A 81 6.77 -16.53 -10.90
N ALA A 82 6.37 -17.41 -11.83
CA ALA A 82 4.97 -17.50 -12.26
C ALA A 82 4.03 -17.91 -11.12
N ILE A 83 4.43 -18.91 -10.31
CA ILE A 83 3.64 -19.35 -9.15
C ILE A 83 3.52 -18.21 -8.13
N LEU A 84 4.63 -17.55 -7.78
CA LEU A 84 4.62 -16.43 -6.84
C LEU A 84 3.80 -15.24 -7.34
N LEU A 85 3.80 -14.98 -8.65
CA LEU A 85 2.99 -13.92 -9.25
C LEU A 85 1.49 -14.20 -9.11
N VAL A 86 1.06 -15.45 -9.37
CA VAL A 86 -0.35 -15.85 -9.24
C VAL A 86 -0.81 -15.77 -7.78
N LEU A 87 0.00 -16.29 -6.86
CA LEU A 87 -0.31 -16.27 -5.41
C LEU A 87 -0.26 -14.85 -4.82
N GLY A 88 0.66 -14.01 -5.31
CA GLY A 88 0.93 -12.66 -4.80
C GLY A 88 0.21 -11.51 -5.50
N ASN A 89 -0.65 -11.77 -6.51
CA ASN A 89 -1.23 -10.78 -7.42
C ASN A 89 -1.67 -9.46 -6.73
N SER A 90 -2.45 -9.54 -5.64
CA SER A 90 -2.92 -8.33 -4.93
C SER A 90 -1.83 -7.57 -4.16
N MET A 91 -0.76 -8.23 -3.74
CA MET A 91 0.36 -7.57 -3.05
C MET A 91 1.35 -6.94 -4.04
N LEU A 92 1.46 -7.51 -5.24
CA LEU A 92 2.46 -7.12 -6.24
C LEU A 92 2.03 -5.94 -7.13
N VAL A 93 0.76 -5.53 -7.08
CA VAL A 93 0.28 -4.36 -7.84
C VAL A 93 0.46 -3.07 -7.02
N ASN A 94 1.64 -2.46 -7.17
CA ASN A 94 1.81 -1.05 -7.52
C ASN A 94 0.79 0.00 -7.01
N HIS A 95 -0.39 -0.02 -7.63
CA HIS A 95 -1.28 1.14 -7.67
C HIS A 95 -2.73 0.81 -7.27
N LEU A 96 -2.93 -0.26 -6.50
CA LEU A 96 -4.26 -0.66 -5.99
C LEU A 96 -4.83 0.27 -4.92
N TYR A 97 -3.98 1.05 -4.25
CA TYR A 97 -4.40 1.96 -3.18
C TYR A 97 -3.79 3.34 -3.39
N LYS A 98 -4.55 4.37 -3.02
CA LYS A 98 -4.14 5.78 -3.08
C LYS A 98 -4.44 6.49 -1.77
N PRO A 99 -3.72 7.57 -1.43
CA PRO A 99 -4.11 8.44 -0.34
C PRO A 99 -5.53 8.97 -0.59
N SER A 100 -6.31 9.08 0.48
CA SER A 100 -7.70 9.54 0.40
C SER A 100 -8.01 10.52 1.52
N THR A 101 -9.17 11.17 1.43
CA THR A 101 -9.68 12.01 2.52
C THR A 101 -11.05 11.47 2.90
N LEU A 102 -11.20 11.14 4.18
CA LEU A 102 -12.48 10.79 4.77
C LEU A 102 -13.06 12.05 5.41
N GLU A 103 -14.31 12.38 5.09
CA GLU A 103 -15.03 13.45 5.76
C GLU A 103 -16.16 12.86 6.61
N ILE A 104 -16.15 13.17 7.90
CA ILE A 104 -17.15 12.73 8.87
C ILE A 104 -17.88 14.00 9.34
N VAL A 105 -19.19 14.06 9.10
CA VAL A 105 -20.01 15.20 9.47
C VAL A 105 -20.94 14.79 10.60
N ALA A 106 -20.76 15.40 11.77
CA ALA A 106 -21.78 15.36 12.83
C ALA A 106 -22.92 16.28 12.38
N SER A 107 -24.08 15.71 12.01
CA SER A 107 -25.16 16.49 11.39
C SER A 107 -25.85 17.43 12.38
N GLY A 108 -25.77 17.12 13.67
CA GLY A 108 -26.56 17.79 14.70
C GLY A 108 -28.02 17.33 14.76
N GLU A 109 -28.38 16.34 13.93
CA GLU A 109 -29.66 15.66 14.01
C GLU A 109 -29.54 14.45 14.93
N LYS A 110 -30.67 14.06 15.53
CA LYS A 110 -30.79 12.86 16.36
C LYS A 110 -32.17 12.24 16.20
N ASN A 111 -32.29 10.96 16.51
CA ASN A 111 -33.60 10.33 16.61
C ASN A 111 -34.32 10.75 17.91
N VAL A 112 -35.57 10.32 18.05
CA VAL A 112 -36.43 10.69 19.20
C VAL A 112 -35.95 10.08 20.52
N GLU A 113 -35.29 8.93 20.48
CA GLU A 113 -34.78 8.21 21.65
C GLU A 113 -33.43 8.75 22.15
N SER A 114 -32.68 9.42 21.28
CA SER A 114 -31.37 9.98 21.59
C SER A 114 -31.47 11.14 22.60
N LYS A 115 -30.61 11.09 23.62
CA LYS A 115 -30.49 12.14 24.64
C LYS A 115 -29.75 13.37 24.11
N SER A 116 -28.82 13.20 23.16
CA SER A 116 -28.02 14.29 22.58
C SER A 116 -27.69 14.00 21.10
N THR A 117 -26.83 14.81 20.50
CA THR A 117 -26.39 14.73 19.09
C THR A 117 -24.90 14.41 18.98
N GLU A 118 -24.31 13.80 20.02
CA GLU A 118 -22.87 13.60 20.09
C GLU A 118 -22.40 12.59 19.06
N VAL A 119 -21.23 12.84 18.49
CA VAL A 119 -20.54 11.88 17.63
C VAL A 119 -19.12 11.70 18.13
N TRP A 120 -18.76 10.44 18.38
CA TRP A 120 -17.48 10.03 18.91
C TRP A 120 -16.78 9.11 17.91
N VAL A 121 -15.59 9.48 17.47
CA VAL A 121 -14.65 8.61 16.75
C VAL A 121 -13.60 8.14 17.76
N THR A 122 -13.67 6.87 18.13
CA THR A 122 -12.86 6.29 19.20
C THR A 122 -11.53 5.76 18.71
N ASP A 123 -11.53 5.17 17.51
CA ASP A 123 -10.34 4.57 16.91
C ASP A 123 -10.36 4.75 15.39
N ILE A 124 -9.16 4.84 14.81
CA ILE A 124 -8.94 4.61 13.39
C ILE A 124 -7.86 3.54 13.29
N PHE A 125 -8.12 2.47 12.56
CA PHE A 125 -7.17 1.41 12.28
C PHE A 125 -6.69 1.52 10.83
N ILE A 126 -5.37 1.45 10.63
CA ILE A 126 -4.72 1.45 9.31
C ILE A 126 -3.90 0.17 9.21
N ASN A 127 -4.29 -0.73 8.31
CA ASN A 127 -3.75 -2.07 8.13
C ASN A 127 -3.67 -2.89 9.43
N GLY A 128 -4.62 -2.68 10.35
CA GLY A 128 -4.70 -3.37 11.64
C GLY A 128 -4.09 -2.58 12.81
N ASP A 129 -3.24 -1.59 12.55
CA ASP A 129 -2.62 -0.78 13.59
C ASP A 129 -3.51 0.41 13.97
N LYS A 130 -3.67 0.64 15.28
CA LYS A 130 -4.40 1.80 15.78
C LYS A 130 -3.60 3.08 15.52
N ALA A 131 -4.17 3.98 14.72
CA ALA A 131 -3.61 5.30 14.46
C ALA A 131 -3.73 6.19 15.71
N ASN A 132 -2.71 7.01 15.94
CA ASN A 132 -2.76 8.07 16.94
C ASN A 132 -3.28 9.36 16.31
N PHE A 133 -4.33 9.95 16.89
CA PHE A 133 -4.92 11.21 16.45
C PHE A 133 -3.96 12.41 16.54
N ASP A 134 -2.90 12.34 17.35
CA ASP A 134 -1.88 13.39 17.44
C ASP A 134 -1.03 13.50 16.16
N TYR A 135 -0.84 12.39 15.45
CA TYR A 135 0.02 12.30 14.26
C TYR A 135 -0.77 12.18 12.95
N LEU A 136 -2.06 11.85 13.03
CA LEU A 136 -2.92 11.76 11.85
C LEU A 136 -3.39 13.17 11.47
N PRO A 137 -3.12 13.66 10.24
CA PRO A 137 -3.56 15.01 9.87
C PRO A 137 -5.09 15.06 9.75
N TRP A 138 -5.72 15.80 10.66
CA TRP A 138 -7.14 16.09 10.59
C TRP A 138 -7.42 17.58 10.80
N SER A 139 -8.58 18.03 10.34
CA SER A 139 -9.05 19.40 10.54
C SER A 139 -10.57 19.42 10.74
N GLY A 140 -11.05 20.45 11.43
CA GLY A 140 -12.46 20.60 11.76
C GLY A 140 -12.67 21.23 13.14
N GLY A 141 -13.94 21.38 13.53
CA GLY A 141 -14.33 21.90 14.85
C GLY A 141 -14.33 20.86 15.98
N TRP A 142 -13.86 19.64 15.69
CA TRP A 142 -13.88 18.51 16.62
C TRP A 142 -12.80 18.65 17.70
N GLN A 143 -13.07 18.07 18.86
CA GLN A 143 -12.20 18.16 20.02
C GLN A 143 -11.62 16.78 20.36
N VAL A 144 -10.38 16.73 20.82
CA VAL A 144 -9.81 15.52 21.41
C VAL A 144 -10.26 15.43 22.86
N LYS A 145 -10.94 14.34 23.21
CA LYS A 145 -11.37 14.05 24.59
C LYS A 145 -11.20 12.55 24.85
N ASP A 146 -10.55 12.21 25.96
CA ASP A 146 -10.32 10.82 26.39
C ASP A 146 -9.69 9.93 25.29
N LYS A 147 -8.74 10.49 24.53
CA LYS A 147 -8.08 9.86 23.37
C LYS A 147 -9.02 9.52 22.19
N ALA A 148 -10.21 10.11 22.15
CA ALA A 148 -11.17 10.04 21.06
C ALA A 148 -11.41 11.43 20.45
N LEU A 149 -11.96 11.48 19.24
CA LEU A 149 -12.45 12.72 18.64
C LEU A 149 -13.95 12.84 18.91
N LEU A 150 -14.36 13.98 19.45
CA LEU A 150 -15.73 14.29 19.82
C LEU A 150 -16.23 15.53 19.08
N SER A 151 -17.45 15.42 18.56
CA SER A 151 -18.30 16.58 18.24
C SER A 151 -19.54 16.56 19.12
N SER A 152 -19.67 17.55 20.00
CA SER A 152 -20.80 17.70 20.92
C SER A 152 -21.36 19.14 20.97
N ALA A 153 -20.68 20.10 20.33
CA ALA A 153 -21.06 21.52 20.34
C ALA A 153 -20.94 22.13 18.94
N LYS A 154 -21.80 23.12 18.63
CA LYS A 154 -21.80 23.89 17.38
C LYS A 154 -21.93 23.03 16.11
N VAL A 155 -22.86 22.08 16.12
CA VAL A 155 -23.25 21.25 14.98
C VAL A 155 -24.12 22.02 13.96
N PRO A 156 -24.05 21.70 12.66
CA PRO A 156 -23.25 20.64 12.04
C PRO A 156 -21.74 20.96 12.00
N GLN A 157 -20.90 19.95 12.19
CA GLN A 157 -19.44 20.08 12.07
C GLN A 157 -18.83 18.95 11.26
N SER A 158 -17.90 19.29 10.37
CA SER A 158 -17.09 18.32 9.63
C SER A 158 -15.73 18.08 10.29
N LEU A 159 -15.31 16.83 10.21
CA LEU A 159 -13.97 16.34 10.51
C LEU A 159 -13.41 15.75 9.21
N LYS A 160 -12.35 16.36 8.69
CA LYS A 160 -11.64 15.86 7.51
C LYS A 160 -10.36 15.19 7.96
N ILE A 161 -10.22 13.91 7.62
CA ILE A 161 -9.05 13.10 7.97
C ILE A 161 -8.32 12.73 6.69
N LYS A 162 -7.03 13.07 6.61
CA LYS A 162 -6.16 12.62 5.52
C LYS A 162 -5.67 11.22 5.83
N LEU A 163 -5.97 10.29 4.94
CA LEU A 163 -5.66 8.87 5.09
C LEU A 163 -4.56 8.46 4.09
N PRO A 164 -3.58 7.65 4.52
CA PRO A 164 -2.56 7.13 3.62
C PRO A 164 -3.13 6.12 2.63
N ALA A 165 -2.37 5.80 1.58
CA ALA A 165 -2.68 4.66 0.71
C ALA A 165 -2.61 3.37 1.53
N SER A 166 -3.72 2.71 1.77
CA SER A 166 -3.77 1.48 2.58
C SER A 166 -4.91 0.56 2.16
N LYS A 167 -4.68 -0.74 2.37
CA LYS A 167 -5.58 -1.83 2.00
C LYS A 167 -6.78 -1.92 2.92
N ASP A 168 -6.55 -1.70 4.20
CA ASP A 168 -7.58 -1.79 5.23
C ASP A 168 -7.53 -0.52 6.06
N ILE A 169 -8.59 0.28 6.01
CA ILE A 169 -8.77 1.42 6.90
C ILE A 169 -10.16 1.30 7.52
N ARG A 170 -10.21 1.29 8.86
CA ARG A 170 -11.44 1.09 9.62
C ARG A 170 -11.59 2.20 10.65
N VAL A 171 -12.74 2.85 10.68
CA VAL A 171 -13.06 3.92 11.63
C VAL A 171 -14.11 3.41 12.60
N LYS A 172 -13.81 3.49 13.89
CA LYS A 172 -14.71 3.04 14.95
C LYS A 172 -15.43 4.21 15.59
N PHE A 173 -16.75 4.15 15.53
CA PHE A 173 -17.67 5.07 16.19
C PHE A 173 -18.20 4.46 17.48
N LEU A 174 -18.34 5.29 18.52
CA LEU A 174 -19.07 4.89 19.72
C LEU A 174 -20.58 5.03 19.47
N LYS A 175 -21.33 4.02 19.88
CA LYS A 175 -22.79 4.04 19.90
C LYS A 175 -23.28 4.04 21.34
N HIS A 176 -24.07 5.04 21.71
CA HIS A 176 -24.70 5.12 23.04
C HIS A 176 -25.94 6.03 23.02
N GLU A 177 -26.60 6.18 24.17
CA GLU A 177 -27.87 6.92 24.29
C GLU A 177 -27.76 8.41 23.95
N TRP A 178 -26.59 9.02 24.12
CA TRP A 178 -26.34 10.43 23.76
C TRP A 178 -25.91 10.62 22.30
N SER A 179 -25.84 9.57 21.49
CA SER A 179 -25.32 9.66 20.13
C SER A 179 -26.35 10.23 19.16
N GLY A 180 -25.87 11.06 18.22
CA GLY A 180 -26.65 11.60 17.12
C GLY A 180 -26.45 10.85 15.79
N ILE A 181 -26.87 11.50 14.71
CA ILE A 181 -26.68 11.04 13.35
C ILE A 181 -25.35 11.56 12.80
N VAL A 182 -24.59 10.67 12.15
CA VAL A 182 -23.35 11.00 11.46
C VAL A 182 -23.49 10.76 9.97
N VAL A 183 -22.92 11.65 9.17
CA VAL A 183 -22.82 11.49 7.72
C VAL A 183 -21.37 11.27 7.35
N ILE A 184 -21.08 10.13 6.72
CA ILE A 184 -19.75 9.72 6.29
C ILE A 184 -19.64 9.91 4.78
N LYS A 185 -18.71 10.76 4.36
CA LYS A 185 -18.37 11.02 2.95
C LYS A 185 -17.03 10.36 2.63
N ASP A 186 -17.08 9.38 1.75
CA ASP A 186 -15.95 8.51 1.43
C ASP A 186 -15.94 8.16 -0.07
N GLY A 187 -14.87 8.52 -0.77
CA GLY A 187 -14.66 8.14 -2.18
C GLY A 187 -15.78 8.57 -3.13
N GLY A 188 -16.45 9.70 -2.86
CA GLY A 188 -17.59 10.19 -3.65
C GLY A 188 -18.94 9.56 -3.30
N LYS A 189 -18.98 8.68 -2.30
CA LYS A 189 -20.22 8.15 -1.71
C LYS A 189 -20.52 8.83 -0.38
N GLU A 190 -21.79 8.91 -0.06
CA GLU A 190 -22.28 9.43 1.21
C GLU A 190 -23.11 8.37 1.93
N LYS A 191 -22.89 8.22 3.24
CA LYS A 191 -23.66 7.30 4.09
C LYS A 191 -24.06 8.01 5.38
N SER A 192 -25.36 8.13 5.59
CA SER A 192 -25.91 8.55 6.89
C SER A 192 -26.06 7.35 7.82
N LEU A 193 -25.72 7.53 9.09
CA LEU A 193 -25.77 6.49 10.12
C LEU A 193 -26.27 7.08 11.43
N ASP A 194 -27.27 6.44 12.01
CA ASP A 194 -27.70 6.69 13.37
C ASP A 194 -26.83 5.90 14.37
N LEU A 195 -26.12 6.63 15.23
CA LEU A 195 -25.22 6.06 16.22
C LEU A 195 -25.91 5.79 17.57
N TYR A 196 -27.19 6.09 17.73
CA TYR A 196 -27.92 5.77 18.95
C TYR A 196 -27.86 4.27 19.29
N SER A 197 -27.74 4.00 20.58
CA SER A 197 -27.99 2.68 21.16
C SER A 197 -28.29 2.79 22.65
N SER A 198 -29.28 2.04 23.12
CA SER A 198 -29.59 1.90 24.56
C SER A 198 -28.50 1.18 25.35
N LYS A 199 -27.56 0.50 24.68
CA LYS A 199 -26.39 -0.13 25.29
C LYS A 199 -25.13 0.33 24.58
N ALA A 200 -24.14 0.77 25.36
CA ALA A 200 -22.85 1.18 24.82
C ALA A 200 -22.24 0.08 23.94
N SER A 201 -21.96 0.41 22.69
CA SER A 201 -21.39 -0.49 21.68
C SER A 201 -20.58 0.32 20.68
N SER A 202 -20.01 -0.34 19.68
CA SER A 202 -19.26 0.35 18.63
C SER A 202 -19.75 -0.03 17.24
N TYR A 203 -19.73 0.92 16.32
CA TYR A 203 -19.90 0.68 14.90
C TYR A 203 -18.58 0.88 14.17
N GLU A 204 -18.22 -0.07 13.31
CA GLU A 204 -16.99 -0.01 12.54
C GLU A 204 -17.31 0.22 11.07
N TYR A 205 -16.80 1.32 10.53
CA TYR A 205 -16.93 1.69 9.13
C TYR A 205 -15.65 1.35 8.38
N LYS A 206 -15.76 0.52 7.33
CA LYS A 206 -14.65 0.28 6.41
C LYS A 206 -14.60 1.39 5.35
N VAL A 207 -13.47 2.10 5.32
CA VAL A 207 -13.19 3.13 4.32
C VAL A 207 -12.79 2.47 3.01
N ASN A 208 -13.39 2.93 1.92
CA ASN A 208 -13.16 2.43 0.56
C ASN A 208 -12.55 3.49 -0.35
N GLY A 209 -12.53 4.78 0.03
CA GLY A 209 -11.95 5.85 -0.79
C GLY A 209 -10.44 5.73 -1.01
N SER A 210 -9.74 4.88 -0.24
CA SER A 210 -8.34 4.52 -0.50
C SER A 210 -8.17 3.49 -1.61
N GLU A 211 -9.22 2.75 -1.97
CA GLU A 211 -9.18 1.81 -3.10
C GLU A 211 -9.01 2.58 -4.40
N ASN A 212 -8.09 2.11 -5.23
CA ASN A 212 -7.84 2.63 -6.55
C ASN A 212 -8.02 1.51 -7.57
N HIS A 213 -8.69 1.82 -8.66
CA HIS A 213 -8.79 0.94 -9.81
C HIS A 213 -7.80 1.44 -10.86
N PRO A 214 -6.52 1.01 -10.81
CA PRO A 214 -5.57 1.39 -11.84
C PRO A 214 -6.09 0.91 -13.20
N SER A 215 -5.78 1.66 -14.25
CA SER A 215 -6.07 1.19 -15.61
C SER A 215 -5.42 -0.17 -15.85
N ASP A 216 -6.05 -0.99 -16.71
CA ASP A 216 -5.54 -2.33 -17.02
C ASP A 216 -4.08 -2.29 -17.48
N ILE A 217 -3.69 -1.27 -18.24
CA ILE A 217 -2.31 -1.05 -18.69
C ILE A 217 -1.35 -0.90 -17.51
N ARG A 218 -1.71 -0.09 -16.51
CA ARG A 218 -0.84 0.13 -15.34
C ARG A 218 -0.75 -1.12 -14.47
N ARG A 219 -1.87 -1.84 -14.32
CA ARG A 219 -1.88 -3.13 -13.61
C ARG A 219 -1.01 -4.18 -14.31
N ILE A 220 -1.10 -4.29 -15.63
CA ILE A 220 -0.28 -5.20 -16.43
C ILE A 220 1.19 -4.82 -16.31
N SER A 221 1.51 -3.52 -16.38
CA SER A 221 2.86 -3.01 -16.17
C SER A 221 3.41 -3.40 -14.80
N ASP A 222 2.64 -3.20 -13.72
CA ASP A 222 3.05 -3.57 -12.36
C ASP A 222 3.32 -5.08 -12.25
N LEU A 223 2.44 -5.92 -12.82
CA LEU A 223 2.60 -7.39 -12.80
C LEU A 223 3.79 -7.86 -13.64
N PHE A 224 4.03 -7.25 -14.79
CA PHE A 224 5.17 -7.57 -15.64
C PHE A 224 6.49 -7.24 -14.94
N MET A 225 6.58 -6.07 -14.30
CA MET A 225 7.76 -5.65 -13.56
C MET A 225 7.97 -6.51 -12.30
N ALA A 226 6.89 -6.86 -11.59
CA ALA A 226 6.95 -7.81 -10.48
C ALA A 226 7.45 -9.19 -10.92
N PHE A 227 7.03 -9.66 -12.09
CA PHE A 227 7.49 -10.93 -12.65
C PHE A 227 8.99 -10.91 -12.95
N ILE A 228 9.52 -9.82 -13.50
CA ILE A 228 10.96 -9.65 -13.74
C ILE A 228 11.73 -9.73 -12.42
N LEU A 229 11.26 -9.04 -11.37
CA LEU A 229 11.89 -9.07 -10.04
C LEU A 229 11.86 -10.46 -9.42
N LEU A 230 10.71 -11.15 -9.46
CA LEU A 230 10.60 -12.50 -8.90
C LEU A 230 11.49 -13.49 -9.66
N LEU A 231 11.58 -13.35 -10.98
CA LEU A 231 12.47 -14.13 -11.82
C LEU A 231 13.94 -13.86 -11.47
N SER A 232 14.34 -12.60 -11.29
CA SER A 232 15.71 -12.24 -10.94
C SER A 232 16.10 -12.77 -9.56
N ILE A 233 15.26 -12.61 -8.55
CA ILE A 233 15.48 -13.14 -7.19
C ILE A 233 15.57 -14.67 -7.21
N SER A 234 14.59 -15.35 -7.84
CA SER A 234 14.57 -16.82 -7.90
C SER A 234 15.81 -17.38 -8.62
N PHE A 235 16.26 -16.70 -9.68
CA PHE A 235 17.48 -17.05 -10.39
C PHE A 235 18.74 -16.85 -9.55
N LEU A 236 18.86 -15.71 -8.85
CA LEU A 236 19.96 -15.47 -7.92
C LEU A 236 20.00 -16.55 -6.84
N VAL A 237 18.87 -16.84 -6.19
CA VAL A 237 18.78 -17.89 -5.17
C VAL A 237 19.26 -19.23 -5.72
N SER A 238 18.82 -19.63 -6.92
CA SER A 238 19.23 -20.89 -7.56
C SER A 238 20.74 -20.97 -7.90
N ILE A 239 21.40 -19.82 -8.07
CA ILE A 239 22.84 -19.74 -8.31
C ILE A 239 23.61 -19.84 -6.99
N TYR A 240 23.08 -19.28 -5.90
CA TYR A 240 23.78 -19.20 -4.61
C TYR A 240 23.52 -20.38 -3.68
N ILE A 241 22.42 -21.11 -3.85
CA ILE A 241 22.22 -22.40 -3.18
C ILE A 241 23.28 -23.39 -3.71
N LYS A 242 24.19 -23.80 -2.82
CA LYS A 242 25.10 -24.92 -3.09
C LYS A 242 24.29 -26.22 -3.12
N LYS A 243 24.51 -27.03 -4.15
CA LYS A 243 24.28 -28.46 -4.08
C LYS A 243 25.50 -29.12 -3.45
#